data_AF-A0A8K0L5P7-F1
#
_entry.id   AF-A0A8K0L5P7-F1
#
_cell.length_a   1.000
_cell.length_b   1.000
_cell.length_c   1.000
_cell.angle_alpha   90.00
_cell.angle_beta   90.00
_cell.angle_gamma   90.00
#
_symmetry.space_group_name_H-M   'P 1'
#
loop_
_entity.id
_entity.type
_entity.pdbx_description
1 polymer ?
#
loop_
_entity_poly.entity_id
_entity_poly.type
_entity_poly.pdbx_seq_one_letter_code
_entity_poly.pdbx_strand_id
1 'polypeptide(L)'
;MAPKDQPDRDEIFDKAQALFGLPQVHNASGAFDPETCTQIRPLRDAVFMAIDIEAGGSDQSKITEVGIAMLDTRVIRRIPPGEGASGWTATILARHYITKDFIELENTKYVKGGTAGTKRGFAYGTSEVISIGKLKNWLRYDLGHPPYPNGEVKERRPIILVGHGVQNDLKFLETMKIRLESDANVVEKIDTQDLCSYRSLPASLQTMLSNLGIDTTASHNAGNDAVRTLEALVKMVFLNTYYPKMLNDALKTTLNPPITSEDLP
;
A
#
# COMPACT_ATOMS: atom_id res chain seq x y z
N MET A 1 -23.60 10.64 -1.40
CA MET A 1 -22.80 10.08 -0.28
C MET A 1 -22.34 11.23 0.59
N ALA A 2 -22.36 11.10 1.92
CA ALA A 2 -21.73 12.12 2.77
C ALA A 2 -20.21 12.16 2.47
N PRO A 3 -19.58 13.35 2.42
CA PRO A 3 -18.13 13.46 2.22
C PRO A 3 -17.38 12.65 3.28
N LYS A 4 -16.38 11.84 2.89
CA LYS A 4 -15.48 11.19 3.84
C LYS A 4 -14.86 12.28 4.71
N ASP A 5 -14.76 12.08 6.01
CA ASP A 5 -13.90 12.94 6.82
C ASP A 5 -12.46 12.58 6.47
N GLN A 6 -11.84 13.41 5.62
CA GLN A 6 -10.51 13.15 5.11
C GLN A 6 -9.49 13.73 6.10
N PRO A 7 -8.55 12.93 6.61
CA PRO A 7 -7.52 13.42 7.51
C PRO A 7 -6.64 14.48 6.82
N ASP A 8 -5.94 15.27 7.63
CA ASP A 8 -4.97 16.24 7.12
C ASP A 8 -3.84 15.52 6.38
N ARG A 9 -3.73 15.81 5.08
CA ARG A 9 -2.73 15.21 4.18
C ARG A 9 -1.31 15.53 4.63
N ASP A 10 -1.07 16.74 5.12
CA ASP A 10 0.26 17.17 5.58
C ASP A 10 0.63 16.41 6.86
N GLU A 11 -0.32 16.20 7.77
CA GLU A 11 -0.10 15.40 8.99
C GLU A 11 0.26 13.93 8.66
N ILE A 12 -0.39 13.33 7.66
CA ILE A 12 -0.05 11.97 7.23
C ILE A 12 1.37 11.93 6.63
N PHE A 13 1.72 12.91 5.79
CA PHE A 13 3.07 12.98 5.23
C PHE A 13 4.13 13.17 6.30
N ASP A 14 3.93 14.09 7.25
CA ASP A 14 4.88 14.35 8.34
C ASP A 14 5.14 13.08 9.18
N LYS A 15 4.06 12.34 9.49
CA LYS A 15 4.13 11.03 10.17
C LYS A 15 4.90 10.01 9.35
N ALA A 16 4.57 9.85 8.07
CA ALA A 16 5.24 8.90 7.19
C ALA A 16 6.73 9.25 6.99
N GLN A 17 7.05 10.52 6.78
CA GLN A 17 8.43 11.03 6.72
C GLN A 17 9.20 10.69 7.99
N ALA A 18 8.61 10.89 9.17
CA ALA A 18 9.25 10.55 10.44
C ALA A 18 9.50 9.04 10.57
N LEU A 19 8.59 8.19 10.11
CA LEU A 19 8.76 6.73 10.08
C LEU A 19 9.89 6.30 9.12
N PHE A 20 10.01 6.97 7.97
CA PHE A 20 11.13 6.82 7.03
C PHE A 20 12.39 7.62 7.45
N GLY A 21 12.36 8.29 8.62
CA GLY A 21 13.47 9.08 9.17
C GLY A 21 13.97 10.20 8.25
N LEU A 22 13.12 10.60 7.31
CA LEU A 22 13.34 11.69 6.36
C LEU A 22 13.24 13.05 7.08
N PRO A 23 13.95 14.08 6.60
CA PRO A 23 13.78 15.42 7.12
C PRO A 23 12.35 15.90 6.85
N GLN A 24 11.77 16.60 7.81
CA GLN A 24 10.52 17.33 7.59
C GLN A 24 10.77 18.42 6.54
N VAL A 25 9.76 18.74 5.72
CA VAL A 25 9.89 19.66 4.57
C VAL A 25 10.53 21.00 4.95
N HIS A 26 10.25 21.52 6.16
CA HIS A 26 10.81 22.77 6.67
C HIS A 26 12.28 22.69 7.17
N ASN A 27 12.85 21.49 7.23
CA ASN A 27 14.19 21.20 7.75
C ASN A 27 15.11 20.51 6.71
N ALA A 28 14.66 20.36 5.46
CA ALA A 28 15.48 19.81 4.39
C ALA A 28 16.60 20.82 4.04
N SER A 29 17.77 20.68 4.68
CA SER A 29 18.95 21.45 4.30
C SER A 29 19.34 21.12 2.86
N GLY A 30 19.83 22.10 2.10
CA GLY A 30 20.30 21.92 0.70
C GLY A 30 21.51 20.99 0.51
N ALA A 31 21.90 20.20 1.52
CA ALA A 31 23.01 19.25 1.50
C ALA A 31 22.57 17.77 1.47
N PHE A 32 21.26 17.48 1.41
CA PHE A 32 20.78 16.09 1.25
C PHE A 32 20.78 15.69 -0.23
N ASP A 33 21.58 14.69 -0.58
CA ASP A 33 21.57 14.05 -1.89
C ASP A 33 20.88 12.68 -1.80
N PRO A 34 19.70 12.46 -2.43
CA PRO A 34 18.97 11.20 -2.37
C PRO A 34 19.70 10.02 -2.99
N GLU A 35 20.71 10.24 -3.84
CA GLU A 35 21.47 9.17 -4.48
C GLU A 35 22.59 8.66 -3.59
N THR A 36 23.16 9.53 -2.74
CA THR A 36 24.34 9.19 -1.92
C THR A 36 24.07 9.19 -0.43
N CYS A 37 22.97 9.80 0.03
CA CYS A 37 22.67 9.89 1.45
C CYS A 37 22.10 8.58 1.99
N THR A 38 22.90 7.93 2.83
CA THR A 38 22.50 6.79 3.66
C THR A 38 22.16 7.20 5.10
N GLN A 39 22.39 8.48 5.45
CA GLN A 39 22.13 9.00 6.80
C GLN A 39 20.68 9.42 6.93
N ILE A 40 19.86 8.47 7.31
CA ILE A 40 18.51 8.70 7.79
C ILE A 40 18.60 8.85 9.32
N ARG A 41 17.97 9.89 9.89
CA ARG A 41 17.76 10.03 11.36
C ARG A 41 17.20 8.71 11.92
N PRO A 42 17.32 8.39 13.23
CA PRO A 42 16.94 7.07 13.71
C PRO A 42 15.53 6.68 13.24
N LEU A 43 15.49 5.78 12.25
CA LEU A 43 14.28 5.21 11.70
C LEU A 43 13.48 4.65 12.87
N ARG A 44 12.19 5.00 12.94
CA ARG A 44 11.32 4.28 13.86
C ARG A 44 11.26 2.84 13.37
N ASP A 45 11.61 1.96 14.28
CA ASP A 45 11.71 0.55 14.01
C ASP A 45 10.33 -0.05 13.71
N ALA A 46 9.97 -0.15 12.43
CA ALA A 46 8.66 -0.57 11.97
C ALA A 46 8.72 -1.30 10.62
N VAL A 47 7.65 -2.02 10.29
CA VAL A 47 7.43 -2.62 8.97
C VAL A 47 6.18 -1.98 8.35
N PHE A 48 6.34 -1.38 7.18
CA PHE A 48 5.19 -0.97 6.37
C PHE A 48 4.64 -2.20 5.67
N MET A 49 3.34 -2.43 5.82
CA MET A 49 2.69 -3.60 5.25
C MET A 49 1.46 -3.15 4.48
N ALA A 50 1.53 -3.19 3.15
CA ALA A 50 0.37 -2.97 2.32
C ALA A 50 -0.43 -4.25 2.16
N ILE A 51 -1.75 -4.11 2.17
CA ILE A 51 -2.69 -5.21 1.95
C ILE A 51 -3.70 -4.80 0.88
N ASP A 52 -4.09 -5.76 0.05
CA ASP A 52 -5.21 -5.64 -0.87
C ASP A 52 -5.97 -6.98 -0.87
N ILE A 53 -7.30 -6.91 -0.78
CA ILE A 53 -8.16 -8.10 -0.70
C ILE A 53 -9.25 -8.03 -1.77
N GLU A 54 -9.22 -9.00 -2.68
CA GLU A 54 -10.24 -9.17 -3.72
C GLU A 54 -11.33 -10.13 -3.25
N ALA A 55 -12.57 -9.84 -3.63
CA ALA A 55 -13.74 -10.67 -3.33
C ALA A 55 -14.69 -10.80 -4.53
N GLY A 56 -15.51 -11.85 -4.53
CA GLY A 56 -16.45 -12.14 -5.60
C GLY A 56 -17.42 -10.98 -5.89
N GLY A 57 -17.55 -10.59 -7.16
CA GLY A 57 -18.33 -9.42 -7.56
C GLY A 57 -19.82 -9.45 -7.18
N SER A 58 -20.45 -10.63 -7.17
CA SER A 58 -21.85 -10.83 -6.75
C SER A 58 -22.01 -11.26 -5.28
N ASP A 59 -20.93 -11.71 -4.65
CA ASP A 59 -20.93 -12.23 -3.29
C ASP A 59 -19.61 -11.88 -2.60
N GLN A 60 -19.62 -10.75 -1.91
CA GLN A 60 -18.47 -10.19 -1.20
C GLN A 60 -18.05 -11.03 0.01
N SER A 61 -18.81 -12.06 0.40
CA SER A 61 -18.37 -13.00 1.45
C SER A 61 -17.27 -13.96 0.94
N LYS A 62 -17.09 -14.04 -0.39
CA LYS A 62 -16.15 -14.95 -1.04
C LYS A 62 -14.85 -14.22 -1.37
N ILE A 63 -13.92 -14.23 -0.42
CA ILE A 63 -12.57 -13.68 -0.58
C ILE A 63 -11.81 -14.53 -1.60
N THR A 64 -11.49 -13.96 -2.76
CA THR A 64 -10.86 -14.67 -3.88
C THR A 64 -9.35 -14.60 -3.84
N GLU A 65 -8.79 -13.46 -3.44
CA GLU A 65 -7.34 -13.21 -3.42
C GLU A 65 -6.95 -12.33 -2.23
N VAL A 66 -5.72 -12.48 -1.75
CA VAL A 66 -5.12 -11.58 -0.76
C VAL A 66 -3.68 -11.31 -1.18
N GLY A 67 -3.35 -10.03 -1.34
CA GLY A 67 -2.00 -9.56 -1.55
C GLY A 67 -1.42 -8.92 -0.30
N ILE A 68 -0.13 -9.15 -0.07
CA ILE A 68 0.61 -8.48 1.00
C ILE A 68 1.94 -8.01 0.43
N ALA A 69 2.32 -6.77 0.70
CA ALA A 69 3.63 -6.23 0.39
C ALA A 69 4.25 -5.60 1.64
N MET A 70 5.55 -5.80 1.84
CA MET A 70 6.23 -5.49 3.10
C MET A 70 7.54 -4.75 2.84
N LEU A 71 7.74 -3.65 3.56
CA LEU A 71 8.98 -2.87 3.57
C LEU A 71 9.46 -2.68 5.02
N ASP A 72 10.57 -3.33 5.38
CA ASP A 72 11.16 -3.21 6.72
C ASP A 72 12.14 -2.03 6.76
N THR A 73 11.87 -1.06 7.63
CA THR A 73 12.73 0.11 7.86
C THR A 73 14.18 -0.27 8.20
N ARG A 74 14.42 -1.41 8.85
CA ARG A 74 15.78 -1.88 9.17
C ARG A 74 16.59 -2.21 7.92
N VAL A 75 15.94 -2.66 6.84
CA VAL A 75 16.58 -3.03 5.57
C VAL A 75 17.02 -1.78 4.82
N ILE A 76 16.11 -0.82 4.68
CA ILE A 76 16.37 0.42 3.95
C ILE A 76 17.29 1.39 4.68
N ARG A 77 17.55 1.21 5.99
CA ARG A 77 18.44 2.06 6.80
C ARG A 77 19.83 2.28 6.20
N ARG A 78 20.32 1.34 5.40
CA ARG A 78 21.67 1.39 4.80
C ARG A 78 21.63 1.53 3.28
N ILE A 79 20.47 1.85 2.72
CA ILE A 79 20.23 1.91 1.29
C ILE A 79 19.81 3.35 0.98
N PRO A 80 20.52 4.08 0.09
CA PRO A 80 20.03 5.35 -0.41
C PRO A 80 18.66 5.16 -1.07
N PRO A 81 17.71 6.10 -0.93
CA PRO A 81 16.41 5.99 -1.60
C PRO A 81 16.56 5.87 -3.12
N GLY A 82 17.51 6.58 -3.73
CA GLY A 82 17.61 6.68 -5.18
C GLY A 82 16.45 7.47 -5.79
N GLU A 83 16.47 7.63 -7.13
CA GLU A 83 15.42 8.36 -7.84
C GLU A 83 14.05 7.73 -7.57
N GLY A 84 13.08 8.57 -7.16
CA GLY A 84 11.73 8.12 -6.85
C GLY A 84 11.64 7.08 -5.72
N ALA A 85 12.66 6.98 -4.87
CA ALA A 85 12.81 5.94 -3.84
C ALA A 85 12.93 4.50 -4.36
N SER A 86 13.39 4.32 -5.61
CA SER A 86 13.56 3.01 -6.26
C SER A 86 14.49 2.05 -5.51
N GLY A 87 15.53 2.54 -4.83
CA GLY A 87 16.41 1.73 -4.00
C GLY A 87 15.71 1.13 -2.78
N TRP A 88 14.71 1.82 -2.23
CA TRP A 88 13.90 1.29 -1.13
C TRP A 88 12.82 0.34 -1.63
N THR A 89 12.08 0.72 -2.67
CA THR A 89 11.00 -0.13 -3.20
C THR A 89 11.51 -1.44 -3.78
N ALA A 90 12.74 -1.49 -4.28
CA ALA A 90 13.40 -2.73 -4.70
C ALA A 90 13.58 -3.77 -3.58
N THR A 91 13.42 -3.37 -2.31
CA THR A 91 13.51 -4.27 -1.15
C THR A 91 12.16 -4.79 -0.66
N ILE A 92 11.06 -4.42 -1.34
CA ILE A 92 9.72 -4.88 -0.99
C ILE A 92 9.65 -6.40 -1.15
N LEU A 93 9.16 -7.06 -0.11
CA LEU A 93 8.80 -8.47 -0.14
C LEU A 93 7.30 -8.60 -0.32
N ALA A 94 6.87 -9.52 -1.19
CA ALA A 94 5.47 -9.67 -1.52
C ALA A 94 5.01 -11.13 -1.39
N ARG A 95 3.74 -11.29 -1.00
CA ARG A 95 3.01 -12.56 -1.00
C ARG A 95 1.69 -12.38 -1.71
N HIS A 96 1.25 -13.42 -2.40
CA HIS A 96 -0.03 -13.43 -3.07
C HIS A 96 -0.72 -14.77 -2.84
N TYR A 97 -1.89 -14.72 -2.22
CA TYR A 97 -2.72 -15.88 -1.94
C TYR A 97 -3.94 -15.90 -2.84
N ILE A 98 -4.24 -17.09 -3.39
CA ILE A 98 -5.48 -17.36 -4.11
C ILE A 98 -6.30 -18.35 -3.30
N THR A 99 -7.55 -18.01 -3.00
CA THR A 99 -8.45 -18.91 -2.29
C THR A 99 -8.91 -20.04 -3.22
N LYS A 100 -8.50 -21.27 -2.90
CA LYS A 100 -8.83 -22.49 -3.65
C LYS A 100 -10.34 -22.71 -3.76
N ASP A 101 -11.09 -22.40 -2.71
CA ASP A 101 -12.54 -22.60 -2.62
C ASP A 101 -13.32 -21.76 -3.64
N PHE A 102 -12.72 -20.67 -4.12
CA PHE A 102 -13.33 -19.70 -5.03
C PHE A 102 -12.42 -19.42 -6.23
N ILE A 103 -11.61 -20.40 -6.63
CA ILE A 103 -10.59 -20.21 -7.66
C ILE A 103 -11.19 -19.86 -9.02
N GLU A 104 -12.37 -20.41 -9.34
CA GLU A 104 -13.14 -20.16 -10.57
C GLU A 104 -13.87 -18.81 -10.57
N LEU A 105 -13.93 -18.10 -9.42
CA LEU A 105 -14.50 -16.77 -9.38
C LEU A 105 -13.46 -15.75 -9.82
N GLU A 106 -13.74 -15.04 -10.90
CA GLU A 106 -12.92 -13.93 -11.38
C GLU A 106 -13.66 -12.61 -11.17
N ASN A 107 -12.93 -11.58 -10.77
CA ASN A 107 -13.48 -10.24 -10.60
C ASN A 107 -13.53 -9.51 -11.95
N THR A 108 -14.46 -9.89 -12.82
CA THR A 108 -14.62 -9.27 -14.16
C THR A 108 -15.28 -7.89 -14.11
N LYS A 109 -15.85 -7.49 -12.97
CA LYS A 109 -16.62 -6.25 -12.81
C LYS A 109 -15.77 -4.99 -12.96
N TYR A 110 -14.49 -5.06 -12.56
CA TYR A 110 -13.59 -3.91 -12.55
C TYR A 110 -12.53 -3.94 -13.66
N VAL A 111 -12.42 -5.06 -14.39
CA VAL A 111 -11.52 -5.20 -15.55
C VAL A 111 -12.22 -4.69 -16.82
N LYS A 112 -11.76 -3.57 -17.39
CA LYS A 112 -12.23 -3.11 -18.71
C LYS A 112 -11.92 -4.18 -19.78
N GLY A 113 -12.98 -4.77 -20.34
CA GLY A 113 -12.88 -5.83 -21.36
C GLY A 113 -13.04 -7.26 -20.82
N GLY A 114 -13.26 -7.44 -19.51
CA GLY A 114 -13.61 -8.73 -18.92
C GLY A 114 -12.53 -9.81 -19.08
N THR A 115 -11.25 -9.41 -19.17
CA THR A 115 -10.16 -10.36 -19.38
C THR A 115 -9.97 -11.23 -18.13
N ALA A 116 -10.38 -12.47 -18.26
CA ALA A 116 -10.10 -13.55 -17.33
C ALA A 116 -8.59 -13.72 -17.09
N GLY A 117 -8.19 -14.18 -15.90
CA GLY A 117 -6.84 -14.68 -15.64
C GLY A 117 -5.81 -13.72 -15.00
N THR A 118 -6.14 -12.47 -14.66
CA THR A 118 -5.21 -11.55 -13.94
C THR A 118 -4.78 -12.10 -12.58
N LYS A 119 -5.66 -12.86 -11.93
CA LYS A 119 -5.43 -13.60 -10.68
C LYS A 119 -4.14 -14.43 -10.69
N ARG A 120 -3.68 -14.91 -11.85
CA ARG A 120 -2.47 -15.74 -11.96
C ARG A 120 -1.22 -14.95 -12.36
N GLY A 121 -1.34 -13.67 -12.67
CA GLY A 121 -0.26 -12.80 -13.14
C GLY A 121 0.51 -12.10 -12.02
N PHE A 122 0.87 -12.80 -10.94
CA PHE A 122 1.63 -12.19 -9.86
C PHE A 122 3.08 -11.93 -10.29
N ALA A 123 3.47 -10.65 -10.36
CA ALA A 123 4.75 -10.22 -10.92
C ALA A 123 5.94 -10.40 -9.95
N TYR A 124 5.67 -10.56 -8.66
CA TYR A 124 6.68 -10.54 -7.59
C TYR A 124 6.94 -11.92 -6.98
N GLY A 125 6.51 -13.00 -7.64
CA GLY A 125 6.74 -14.35 -7.18
C GLY A 125 5.75 -15.37 -7.72
N THR A 126 5.42 -16.36 -6.90
CA THR A 126 4.43 -17.39 -7.23
C THR A 126 3.21 -17.26 -6.32
N SER A 127 2.02 -17.25 -6.91
CA SER A 127 0.77 -17.24 -6.15
C SER A 127 0.59 -18.55 -5.38
N GLU A 128 0.27 -18.45 -4.09
CA GLU A 128 0.01 -19.59 -3.21
C GLU A 128 -1.50 -19.93 -3.19
N VAL A 129 -1.87 -21.08 -3.76
CA VAL A 129 -3.27 -21.52 -3.83
C VAL A 129 -3.62 -22.37 -2.59
N ILE A 130 -4.45 -21.82 -1.71
CA ILE A 130 -4.77 -22.44 -0.41
C ILE A 130 -6.26 -22.35 -0.08
N SER A 131 -6.76 -23.22 0.78
CA SER A 131 -8.16 -23.12 1.24
C SER A 131 -8.36 -21.91 2.14
N ILE A 132 -9.58 -21.37 2.17
CA ILE A 132 -9.97 -20.22 3.00
C ILE A 132 -9.67 -20.45 4.48
N GLY A 133 -9.78 -21.70 4.95
CA GLY A 133 -9.42 -22.07 6.33
C GLY A 133 -7.93 -21.92 6.61
N LYS A 134 -7.06 -22.30 5.66
CA LYS A 134 -5.61 -22.12 5.78
C LYS A 134 -5.22 -20.65 5.61
N LEU A 135 -5.83 -19.95 4.65
CA LEU A 135 -5.58 -18.54 4.36
C LEU A 135 -5.70 -17.68 5.62
N LYS A 136 -6.77 -17.85 6.41
CA LYS A 136 -6.95 -17.10 7.66
C LYS A 136 -5.78 -17.26 8.64
N ASN A 137 -5.25 -18.48 8.77
CA ASN A 137 -4.16 -18.76 9.69
C ASN A 137 -2.82 -18.25 9.16
N TRP A 138 -2.58 -18.39 7.85
CA TRP A 138 -1.36 -17.92 7.21
C TRP A 138 -1.29 -16.41 7.15
N LEU A 139 -2.39 -15.75 6.77
CA LEU A 139 -2.48 -14.29 6.80
C LEU A 139 -2.26 -13.77 8.22
N ARG A 140 -2.90 -14.37 9.24
CA ARG A 140 -2.64 -14.01 10.64
C ARG A 140 -1.17 -14.16 11.01
N TYR A 141 -0.53 -15.23 10.56
CA TYR A 141 0.88 -15.49 10.82
C TYR A 141 1.77 -14.43 10.15
N ASP A 142 1.60 -14.18 8.86
CA ASP A 142 2.38 -13.22 8.09
C ASP A 142 2.27 -11.79 8.64
N LEU A 143 1.05 -11.36 8.99
CA LEU A 143 0.82 -10.06 9.60
C LEU A 143 1.52 -9.93 10.96
N GLY A 144 1.62 -11.03 11.73
CA GLY A 144 2.27 -11.06 13.05
C GLY A 144 3.78 -11.34 13.02
N HIS A 145 4.29 -11.87 11.91
CA HIS A 145 5.68 -12.33 11.75
C HIS A 145 6.21 -11.95 10.35
N PRO A 146 6.33 -10.65 10.04
CA PRO A 146 6.91 -10.23 8.77
C PRO A 146 8.33 -10.82 8.62
N PRO A 147 8.69 -11.32 7.43
CA PRO A 147 9.99 -11.92 7.17
C PRO A 147 11.10 -10.88 7.37
N TYR A 148 12.21 -11.33 7.94
CA TYR A 148 13.40 -10.50 8.14
C TYR A 148 14.58 -11.08 7.33
N PRO A 149 15.29 -10.27 6.53
CA PRO A 149 16.29 -10.81 5.60
C PRO A 149 17.51 -11.48 6.25
N ASN A 150 17.77 -11.28 7.55
CA ASN A 150 18.97 -11.80 8.23
C ASN A 150 18.68 -12.72 9.44
N GLY A 151 17.52 -13.37 9.51
CA GLY A 151 17.23 -14.43 10.51
C GLY A 151 15.84 -14.34 11.13
N GLU A 152 15.58 -15.18 12.13
CA GLU A 152 14.33 -15.15 12.90
C GLU A 152 14.34 -13.99 13.89
N VAL A 153 13.58 -12.93 13.60
CA VAL A 153 13.26 -11.93 14.61
C VAL A 153 12.20 -12.55 15.53
N LYS A 154 12.59 -12.83 16.78
CA LYS A 154 11.70 -13.41 17.80
C LYS A 154 10.68 -12.40 18.36
N GLU A 155 10.89 -11.11 18.10
CA GLU A 155 10.08 -10.04 18.65
C GLU A 155 9.06 -9.52 17.63
N ARG A 156 7.83 -9.31 18.09
CA ARG A 156 6.80 -8.66 17.28
C ARG A 156 7.18 -7.22 17.00
N ARG A 157 7.12 -6.83 15.73
CA ARG A 157 7.49 -5.50 15.26
C ARG A 157 6.25 -4.63 15.13
N PRO A 158 6.35 -3.31 15.35
CA PRO A 158 5.29 -2.38 15.01
C PRO A 158 4.98 -2.44 13.51
N ILE A 159 3.70 -2.66 13.16
CA ILE A 159 3.24 -2.65 11.78
C ILE A 159 2.54 -1.34 11.47
N ILE A 160 2.92 -0.73 10.35
CA ILE A 160 2.20 0.38 9.73
C ILE A 160 1.40 -0.21 8.58
N LEU A 161 0.09 -0.37 8.77
CA LEU A 161 -0.77 -0.96 7.75
C LEU A 161 -1.03 0.08 6.65
N VAL A 162 -0.83 -0.31 5.40
CA VAL A 162 -1.02 0.56 4.24
C VAL A 162 -2.13 0.00 3.36
N GLY A 163 -2.97 0.87 2.81
CA GLY A 163 -4.01 0.47 1.86
C GLY A 163 -4.38 1.59 0.91
N HIS A 164 -5.33 1.32 0.03
CA HIS A 164 -5.94 2.32 -0.86
C HIS A 164 -7.46 2.23 -0.76
N GLY A 165 -8.06 3.01 0.14
CA GLY A 165 -9.42 2.77 0.62
C GLY A 165 -9.47 1.69 1.70
N VAL A 166 -8.51 1.72 2.64
CA VAL A 166 -8.18 0.63 3.60
C VAL A 166 -9.40 0.10 4.38
N GLN A 167 -10.43 0.91 4.57
CA GLN A 167 -11.66 0.52 5.28
C GLN A 167 -12.38 -0.68 4.66
N ASN A 168 -12.23 -0.90 3.35
CA ASN A 168 -12.80 -2.07 2.69
C ASN A 168 -12.06 -3.34 3.10
N ASP A 169 -10.72 -3.32 3.06
CA ASP A 169 -9.88 -4.44 3.50
C ASP A 169 -10.07 -4.77 4.98
N LEU A 170 -10.25 -3.76 5.82
CA LEU A 170 -10.50 -3.94 7.26
C LEU A 170 -11.75 -4.80 7.52
N LYS A 171 -12.82 -4.65 6.74
CA LYS A 171 -14.04 -5.47 6.86
C LYS A 171 -13.79 -6.93 6.52
N PHE A 172 -12.93 -7.20 5.54
CA PHE A 172 -12.55 -8.56 5.19
C PHE A 172 -11.67 -9.20 6.27
N LEU A 173 -10.72 -8.45 6.84
CA LEU A 173 -9.90 -8.91 7.96
C LEU A 173 -10.76 -9.22 9.20
N GLU A 174 -11.76 -8.39 9.49
CA GLU A 174 -12.74 -8.64 10.55
C GLU A 174 -13.55 -9.93 10.28
N THR A 175 -14.03 -10.13 9.05
CA THR A 175 -14.72 -11.36 8.63
C THR A 175 -13.84 -12.60 8.76
N MET A 176 -12.53 -12.45 8.56
CA MET A 176 -11.51 -13.48 8.79
C MET A 176 -11.15 -13.66 10.28
N LYS A 177 -11.72 -12.85 11.18
CA LYS A 177 -11.44 -12.80 12.63
C LYS A 177 -9.97 -12.53 12.93
N ILE A 178 -9.35 -11.65 12.15
CA ILE A 178 -7.99 -11.16 12.37
C ILE A 178 -8.07 -9.84 13.10
N ARG A 179 -7.43 -9.76 14.28
CA ARG A 179 -7.39 -8.56 15.10
C ARG A 179 -6.08 -7.84 14.87
N LEU A 180 -6.10 -6.68 14.23
CA LEU A 180 -4.89 -5.98 13.81
C LEU A 180 -3.90 -5.69 14.94
N GLU A 181 -4.38 -5.21 16.08
CA GLU A 181 -3.50 -4.88 17.21
C GLU A 181 -2.94 -6.15 17.87
N SER A 182 -3.81 -7.08 18.25
CA SER A 182 -3.39 -8.26 19.04
C SER A 182 -2.81 -9.40 18.21
N ASP A 183 -3.17 -9.53 16.94
CA ASP A 183 -2.63 -10.58 16.06
C ASP A 183 -1.43 -10.08 15.25
N ALA A 184 -1.38 -8.79 14.88
CA ALA A 184 -0.39 -8.23 13.96
C ALA A 184 0.44 -7.05 14.51
N ASN A 185 0.15 -6.54 15.72
CA ASN A 185 0.83 -5.36 16.29
C ASN A 185 0.78 -4.13 15.36
N VAL A 186 -0.37 -3.92 14.70
CA VAL A 186 -0.62 -2.70 13.92
C VAL A 186 -0.73 -1.53 14.88
N VAL A 187 0.18 -0.56 14.75
CA VAL A 187 0.23 0.65 15.59
C VAL A 187 -0.28 1.89 14.85
N GLU A 188 -0.36 1.84 13.53
CA GLU A 188 -0.78 2.95 12.68
C GLU A 188 -1.34 2.43 11.35
N LYS A 189 -2.17 3.25 10.69
CA LYS A 189 -2.73 2.97 9.37
C LYS A 189 -2.52 4.16 8.44
N ILE A 190 -2.09 3.91 7.21
CA ILE A 190 -1.94 4.93 6.17
C ILE A 190 -2.82 4.51 4.99
N ASP A 191 -3.84 5.32 4.70
CA ASP A 191 -4.67 5.17 3.51
C ASP A 191 -4.11 6.09 2.41
N THR A 192 -3.53 5.49 1.37
CA THR A 192 -2.96 6.26 0.25
C THR A 192 -4.01 7.05 -0.52
N GLN A 193 -5.29 6.66 -0.44
CA GLN A 193 -6.39 7.42 -1.03
C GLN A 193 -6.57 8.78 -0.34
N ASP A 194 -6.28 8.88 0.96
CA ASP A 194 -6.34 10.14 1.71
C ASP A 194 -5.20 11.11 1.30
N LEU A 195 -4.14 10.61 0.70
CA LEU A 195 -3.00 11.41 0.23
C LEU A 195 -3.17 11.97 -1.19
N CYS A 196 -4.10 11.44 -1.97
CA CYS A 196 -4.23 11.75 -3.39
C CYS A 196 -5.64 12.12 -3.84
N SER A 197 -6.66 12.00 -3.00
CA SER A 197 -8.06 12.25 -3.38
C SER A 197 -8.57 13.63 -2.97
N TYR A 198 -9.54 14.12 -3.72
CA TYR A 198 -10.45 15.15 -3.27
C TYR A 198 -11.56 14.54 -2.42
N ARG A 199 -11.99 15.23 -1.35
CA ARG A 199 -12.85 14.70 -0.29
C ARG A 199 -14.09 13.93 -0.75
N SER A 200 -14.76 14.39 -1.82
CA SER A 200 -15.98 13.76 -2.35
C SER A 200 -15.72 12.83 -3.54
N LEU A 201 -14.52 12.84 -4.11
CA LEU A 201 -14.16 12.14 -5.34
C LEU A 201 -12.88 11.31 -5.09
N PRO A 202 -13.03 10.10 -4.52
CA PRO A 202 -11.89 9.23 -4.23
C PRO A 202 -11.17 8.83 -5.52
N ALA A 203 -9.85 9.05 -5.54
CA ALA A 203 -9.01 8.59 -6.63
C ALA A 203 -8.94 7.06 -6.61
N SER A 204 -8.89 6.44 -7.80
CA SER A 204 -8.62 5.01 -7.91
C SER A 204 -7.12 4.74 -7.78
N LEU A 205 -6.77 3.51 -7.39
CA LEU A 205 -5.38 3.06 -7.36
C LEU A 205 -4.72 3.26 -8.73
N GLN A 206 -5.38 2.83 -9.81
CA GLN A 206 -4.87 2.98 -11.18
C GLN A 206 -4.58 4.44 -11.53
N THR A 207 -5.47 5.37 -11.17
CA THR A 207 -5.26 6.81 -11.39
C THR A 207 -4.06 7.32 -10.60
N MET A 208 -3.95 6.98 -9.32
CA MET A 208 -2.80 7.38 -8.48
C MET A 208 -1.48 6.87 -9.07
N LEU A 209 -1.41 5.58 -9.43
CA LEU A 209 -0.22 4.98 -10.02
C LEU A 209 0.16 5.65 -11.34
N SER A 210 -0.82 5.92 -12.21
CA SER A 210 -0.60 6.57 -13.50
C SER A 210 -0.03 7.98 -13.32
N ASN A 211 -0.61 8.76 -12.38
CA ASN A 211 -0.14 10.10 -12.03
C ASN A 211 1.30 10.10 -11.51
N LEU A 212 1.68 9.07 -10.75
CA LEU A 212 3.03 8.89 -10.21
C LEU A 212 4.00 8.27 -11.23
N GLY A 213 3.56 7.95 -12.44
CA GLY A 213 4.37 7.24 -13.44
C GLY A 213 4.83 5.86 -12.96
N ILE A 214 4.02 5.20 -12.13
CA ILE A 214 4.24 3.82 -11.69
C ILE A 214 3.48 2.90 -12.65
N ASP A 215 4.11 1.80 -13.03
CA ASP A 215 3.54 0.82 -13.95
C ASP A 215 2.22 0.23 -13.40
N THR A 216 1.18 0.27 -14.24
CA THR A 216 -0.18 -0.21 -13.94
C THR A 216 -0.52 -1.54 -14.63
N THR A 217 0.47 -2.18 -15.26
CA THR A 217 0.27 -3.50 -15.85
C THR A 217 -0.08 -4.53 -14.76
N ALA A 218 -0.85 -5.55 -15.15
CA ALA A 218 -1.31 -6.62 -14.26
C ALA A 218 -2.09 -6.15 -13.01
N SER A 219 -2.82 -5.03 -13.15
CA SER A 219 -3.85 -4.58 -12.20
C SER A 219 -4.92 -5.67 -11.97
N HIS A 220 -5.60 -5.64 -10.83
CA HIS A 220 -6.57 -6.66 -10.40
C HIS A 220 -5.93 -8.02 -10.12
N ASN A 221 -4.71 -7.97 -9.58
CA ASN A 221 -4.06 -9.06 -8.91
C ASN A 221 -3.69 -8.51 -7.53
N ALA A 222 -4.30 -9.04 -6.49
CA ALA A 222 -4.19 -8.44 -5.15
C ALA A 222 -2.73 -8.30 -4.70
N GLY A 223 -1.88 -9.26 -5.06
CA GLY A 223 -0.44 -9.22 -4.78
C GLY A 223 0.28 -8.05 -5.46
N ASN A 224 0.01 -7.83 -6.74
CA ASN A 224 0.55 -6.70 -7.47
C ASN A 224 0.02 -5.39 -6.91
N ASP A 225 -1.29 -5.29 -6.65
CA ASP A 225 -1.95 -4.08 -6.18
C ASP A 225 -1.46 -3.68 -4.77
N ALA A 226 -1.19 -4.64 -3.88
CA ALA A 226 -0.53 -4.40 -2.61
C ALA A 226 0.89 -3.82 -2.78
N VAL A 227 1.70 -4.38 -3.70
CA VAL A 227 3.04 -3.85 -3.99
C VAL A 227 2.96 -2.44 -4.55
N ARG A 228 2.13 -2.21 -5.56
CA ARG A 228 1.97 -0.90 -6.19
C ARG A 228 1.48 0.16 -5.21
N THR A 229 0.59 -0.21 -4.29
CA THR A 229 0.13 0.67 -3.22
C THR A 229 1.29 1.07 -2.31
N LEU A 230 2.16 0.14 -1.93
CA LEU A 230 3.33 0.42 -1.10
C LEU A 230 4.38 1.26 -1.85
N GLU A 231 4.66 0.93 -3.11
CA GLU A 231 5.53 1.72 -3.99
C GLU A 231 5.04 3.16 -4.10
N ALA A 232 3.73 3.35 -4.30
CA ALA A 232 3.12 4.66 -4.40
C ALA A 232 3.29 5.47 -3.10
N LEU A 233 3.03 4.86 -1.93
CA LEU A 233 3.24 5.53 -0.65
C LEU A 233 4.69 6.01 -0.52
N VAL A 234 5.65 5.09 -0.72
CA VAL A 234 7.09 5.37 -0.55
C VAL A 234 7.52 6.48 -1.51
N LYS A 235 7.11 6.42 -2.78
CA LYS A 235 7.40 7.44 -3.78
C LYS A 235 6.75 8.79 -3.45
N MET A 236 5.50 8.81 -2.99
CA MET A 236 4.83 10.04 -2.58
C MET A 236 5.54 10.69 -1.40
N VAL A 237 5.93 9.92 -0.38
CA VAL A 237 6.67 10.45 0.77
C VAL A 237 8.03 11.01 0.36
N PHE A 238 8.75 10.31 -0.52
CA PHE A 238 10.00 10.78 -1.09
C PHE A 238 9.82 12.10 -1.86
N LEU A 239 8.86 12.16 -2.78
CA LEU A 239 8.59 13.36 -3.56
C LEU A 239 8.10 14.51 -2.67
N ASN A 240 7.27 14.25 -1.66
CA ASN A 240 6.84 15.29 -0.72
C ASN A 240 8.03 15.91 0.02
N THR A 241 9.04 15.08 0.33
CA THR A 241 10.24 15.50 1.05
C THR A 241 11.17 16.35 0.19
N TYR A 242 11.45 15.90 -1.05
CA TYR A 242 12.53 16.47 -1.87
C TYR A 242 12.05 17.24 -3.11
N TYR A 243 10.87 16.91 -3.62
CA TYR A 243 10.30 17.45 -4.85
C TYR A 243 8.81 17.81 -4.70
N PRO A 244 8.39 18.57 -3.66
CA PRO A 244 6.97 18.74 -3.32
C PRO A 244 6.16 19.38 -4.46
N LYS A 245 6.78 20.25 -5.27
CA LYS A 245 6.14 20.80 -6.47
C LYS A 245 5.79 19.70 -7.49
N MET A 246 6.71 18.76 -7.74
CA MET A 246 6.49 17.64 -8.66
C MET A 246 5.37 16.72 -8.15
N LEU A 247 5.32 16.44 -6.84
CA LEU A 247 4.23 15.66 -6.25
C LEU A 247 2.88 16.36 -6.43
N ASN A 248 2.82 17.66 -6.15
CA ASN A 248 1.58 18.43 -6.29
C ASN A 248 1.12 18.52 -7.74
N ASP A 249 2.05 18.68 -8.69
CA ASP A 249 1.73 18.67 -10.12
C ASP A 249 1.21 17.29 -10.57
N ALA A 250 1.84 16.21 -10.10
CA ALA A 250 1.42 14.83 -10.40
C ALA A 250 0.01 14.51 -9.88
N LEU A 251 -0.32 14.93 -8.65
CA LEU A 251 -1.61 14.67 -8.02
C LEU A 251 -2.66 15.75 -8.27
N LYS A 252 -2.34 16.78 -9.06
CA LYS A 252 -3.18 17.97 -9.24
C LYS A 252 -4.61 17.63 -9.65
N THR A 253 -4.76 16.68 -10.57
CA THR A 253 -6.06 16.30 -11.15
C THR A 253 -6.93 15.50 -10.18
N THR A 254 -6.35 14.75 -9.26
CA THR A 254 -7.08 13.97 -8.26
C THR A 254 -7.36 14.76 -7.00
N LEU A 255 -6.49 15.72 -6.66
CA LEU A 255 -6.69 16.66 -5.55
C LEU A 255 -7.65 17.81 -5.91
N ASN A 256 -7.70 18.20 -7.19
CA ASN A 256 -8.57 19.25 -7.70
C ASN A 256 -9.27 18.77 -8.99
N PRO A 257 -10.15 17.76 -8.89
CA PRO A 257 -10.89 17.29 -10.05
C PRO A 257 -11.78 18.41 -10.59
N PRO A 258 -11.93 18.54 -11.92
CA PRO A 258 -12.89 19.46 -12.49
C PRO A 258 -14.29 19.05 -12.02
N ILE A 259 -14.91 19.87 -11.16
CA ILE A 259 -16.25 19.62 -10.63
C ILE A 259 -17.24 19.81 -11.77
N THR A 260 -17.95 18.76 -12.16
CA THR A 260 -19.04 18.85 -13.13
C THR A 260 -20.36 19.13 -12.42
N SER A 261 -21.38 19.58 -13.15
CA SER A 261 -22.72 19.82 -12.59
C SER A 261 -23.39 18.56 -12.04
N GLU A 262 -22.89 17.36 -12.40
CA GLU A 262 -23.38 16.07 -11.89
C GLU A 262 -22.73 15.68 -10.55
N ASP A 263 -21.61 16.31 -10.18
CA ASP A 263 -20.85 16.05 -8.94
C ASP A 263 -21.28 16.93 -7.76
N LEU A 264 -22.18 17.90 -8.01
CA LEU A 264 -22.77 18.76 -6.99
C LEU A 264 -24.08 18.13 -6.46
N PRO A 265 -24.32 18.15 -5.14
CA PRO A 265 -25.50 17.53 -4.52
C PRO A 265 -26.82 18.16 -4.93
#